data_AF-V8BQ69-F1
#
_entry.id   AF-V8BQ69-F1
#
_cell.length_a   1.000
_cell.length_b   1.000
_cell.length_c   1.000
_cell.angle_alpha   90.00
_cell.angle_beta   90.00
_cell.angle_gamma   90.00
#
_symmetry.space_group_name_H-M   'P 1'
#
loop_
_entity.id
_entity.type
_entity.pdbx_description
1 polymer ?
#
loop_
_entity_poly.entity_id
_entity_poly.type
_entity_poly.pdbx_seq_one_letter_code
_entity_poly.pdbx_strand_id
1 'polypeptide(L)'
;MKKHEHIVKKVQSGSIAEELGIEPGDRLLEIDGNVIEDIFDYQFYVEAEELVVLVEKPDGEQWEMEIEKEADEGLGIEFEEGLMDEYHSCHNKCIFCFIDQMPPGMRETLYFKDDDSRLSFLQGNYITLTNMSDKDVERIVRYRLEPINISFQTTNPELRCKMLHNRFAGEALKKVDILYQGGIEMNGQIVLCKGVNDGEELERSIRDLTGYLPMLKSVSVVPVGLTKYREGLYPMTPFTKEDAREVIRVIHKWQEKVYKEYGTHFIHAGDEWYLLAEMEVPQEESYDGYLQLENGVGMLRLLFNEFEEAFGKLTGDDRVEELSVATAKLAYPYVDRMARRMQEKYPGLKIHTYCIRNDFFGERITVSGLITGQDLMAQLKDQELGERLLIPCNMLKMDEDIFLDDFTLDEVADTLQVPIDIVKSSGQDFVNAILGIDTRRNRDKQNVKDRRIESV
;
A
#
# COMPACT_ATOMS: atom_id res chain seq x y z
N MET A 1 22.76 -19.04 -17.37
CA MET A 1 22.60 -17.72 -16.74
C MET A 1 22.96 -16.70 -17.80
N LYS A 2 22.00 -15.91 -18.28
CA LYS A 2 22.36 -14.68 -18.99
C LYS A 2 22.99 -13.78 -17.92
N LYS A 3 24.18 -13.23 -18.17
CA LYS A 3 24.69 -12.14 -17.33
C LYS A 3 23.76 -10.96 -17.61
N HIS A 4 23.03 -10.49 -16.60
CA HIS A 4 22.28 -9.24 -16.73
C HIS A 4 23.29 -8.10 -16.85
N GLU A 5 23.07 -7.22 -17.82
CA GLU A 5 23.96 -6.11 -18.12
C GLU A 5 23.35 -4.84 -17.52
N HIS A 6 24.03 -4.24 -16.54
CA HIS A 6 23.56 -3.04 -15.86
C HIS A 6 23.92 -1.79 -16.65
N ILE A 7 23.11 -1.49 -17.67
CA ILE A 7 23.35 -0.38 -18.59
C ILE A 7 22.85 0.93 -17.97
N VAL A 8 23.73 1.93 -17.94
CA VAL A 8 23.42 3.30 -17.52
C VAL A 8 22.51 3.94 -18.56
N LYS A 9 21.31 4.35 -18.14
CA LYS A 9 20.34 5.02 -19.00
C LYS A 9 20.47 6.54 -18.94
N LYS A 10 20.73 7.06 -17.74
CA LYS A 10 20.85 8.50 -17.51
C LYS A 10 21.78 8.77 -16.34
N VAL A 11 22.49 9.88 -16.44
CA VAL A 11 23.34 10.41 -15.38
C VAL A 11 22.76 11.76 -14.95
N GLN A 12 22.71 12.00 -13.65
CA GLN A 12 22.20 13.26 -13.08
C GLN A 12 23.24 14.37 -13.26
N SER A 13 22.79 15.56 -13.68
CA SER A 13 23.70 16.70 -13.82
C SER A 13 24.22 17.16 -12.47
N GLY A 14 25.53 17.37 -12.37
CA GLY A 14 26.26 17.72 -11.16
C GLY A 14 26.47 16.54 -10.20
N SER A 15 26.29 15.29 -10.66
CA SER A 15 26.55 14.11 -9.83
C SER A 15 27.98 13.62 -9.96
N ILE A 16 28.41 12.81 -9.00
CA ILE A 16 29.71 12.12 -9.02
C ILE A 16 29.92 11.37 -10.33
N ALA A 17 28.92 10.65 -10.82
CA ALA A 17 28.99 9.93 -12.09
C ALA A 17 29.27 10.85 -13.29
N GLU A 18 28.72 12.07 -13.33
CA GLU A 18 29.03 13.03 -14.40
C GLU A 18 30.48 13.53 -14.30
N GLU A 19 30.95 13.83 -13.09
CA GLU A 19 32.33 14.29 -12.86
C GLU A 19 33.38 13.24 -13.24
N LEU A 20 33.03 11.97 -13.03
CA LEU A 20 33.82 10.80 -13.37
C LEU A 20 33.68 10.40 -14.85
N GLY A 21 32.85 11.08 -15.63
CA GLY A 21 32.70 10.82 -17.07
C GLY A 21 31.99 9.49 -17.36
N ILE A 22 31.11 9.05 -16.46
CA ILE A 22 30.15 7.98 -16.75
C ILE A 22 29.07 8.57 -17.66
N GLU A 23 28.74 7.86 -18.72
CA GLU A 23 27.81 8.30 -19.76
C GLU A 23 26.68 7.27 -19.96
N PRO A 24 25.51 7.70 -20.47
CA PRO A 24 24.50 6.77 -20.94
C PRO A 24 25.06 5.76 -21.95
N GLY A 25 24.82 4.47 -21.71
CA GLY A 25 25.34 3.35 -22.50
C GLY A 25 26.51 2.61 -21.84
N ASP A 26 27.12 3.19 -20.81
CA ASP A 26 28.13 2.50 -20.00
C ASP A 26 27.52 1.33 -19.21
N ARG A 27 28.30 0.28 -18.96
CA ARG A 27 27.88 -0.90 -18.20
C ARG A 27 28.58 -0.98 -16.84
N LEU A 28 27.83 -0.92 -15.75
CA LEU A 28 28.38 -1.15 -14.41
C LEU A 28 28.69 -2.66 -14.23
N LEU A 29 29.92 -2.99 -13.86
CA LEU A 29 30.35 -4.38 -13.64
C LEU A 29 30.44 -4.73 -12.15
N GLU A 30 31.24 -3.96 -11.42
CA GLU A 30 31.63 -4.27 -10.04
C GLU A 30 31.72 -3.00 -9.19
N ILE A 31 31.46 -3.15 -7.89
CA ILE A 31 31.80 -2.18 -6.86
C ILE A 31 32.61 -2.90 -5.78
N ASP A 32 33.79 -2.37 -5.45
CA ASP A 32 34.76 -2.96 -4.51
C ASP A 32 35.11 -4.43 -4.83
N GLY A 33 35.19 -4.75 -6.12
CA GLY A 33 35.46 -6.10 -6.61
C GLY A 33 34.29 -7.10 -6.41
N ASN A 34 33.10 -6.61 -6.04
CA ASN A 34 31.88 -7.40 -5.98
C ASN A 34 31.05 -7.17 -7.25
N VAL A 35 30.70 -8.26 -7.93
CA VAL A 35 29.77 -8.22 -9.07
C VAL A 35 28.39 -7.79 -8.58
N ILE A 36 27.82 -6.77 -9.23
CA ILE A 36 26.48 -6.28 -8.92
C ILE A 36 25.47 -7.23 -9.57
N GLU A 37 24.61 -7.88 -8.78
CA GLU A 37 23.55 -8.75 -9.32
C GLU A 37 22.26 -7.97 -9.57
N ASP A 38 21.89 -7.05 -8.66
CA ASP A 38 20.66 -6.27 -8.72
C ASP A 38 20.80 -4.92 -8.00
N ILE A 39 19.68 -4.19 -7.90
CA ILE A 39 19.61 -2.88 -7.25
C ILE A 39 20.04 -2.89 -5.77
N PHE A 40 19.93 -4.02 -5.06
CA PHE A 40 20.32 -4.08 -3.66
C PHE A 40 21.83 -4.13 -3.47
N ASP A 41 22.52 -4.89 -4.32
CA ASP A 41 23.99 -4.86 -4.32
C ASP A 41 24.47 -3.45 -4.63
N TYR A 42 23.87 -2.79 -5.63
CA TYR A 42 24.21 -1.41 -5.97
C TYR A 42 23.98 -0.46 -4.79
N GLN A 43 22.79 -0.45 -4.18
CA GLN A 43 22.48 0.43 -3.05
C GLN A 43 23.41 0.17 -1.86
N PHE A 44 23.69 -1.10 -1.54
CA PHE A 44 24.55 -1.46 -0.41
C PHE A 44 26.01 -1.02 -0.63
N TYR A 45 26.60 -1.33 -1.79
CA TYR A 45 28.01 -1.01 -2.03
C TYR A 45 28.23 0.48 -2.27
N VAL A 46 27.23 1.21 -2.77
CA VAL A 46 27.32 2.66 -2.95
C VAL A 46 27.28 3.42 -1.61
N GLU A 47 26.82 2.84 -0.50
CA GLU A 47 26.85 3.54 0.80
C GLU A 47 28.26 3.74 1.37
N ALA A 48 29.28 3.06 0.83
CA ALA A 48 30.66 3.25 1.26
C ALA A 48 31.15 4.70 0.98
N GLU A 49 31.89 5.27 1.93
CA GLU A 49 32.51 6.60 1.77
C GLU A 49 33.69 6.55 0.79
N GLU A 50 34.38 5.41 0.73
CA GLU A 50 35.45 5.12 -0.22
C GLU A 50 35.09 3.85 -0.97
N LEU A 51 34.90 3.94 -2.30
CA LEU A 51 34.58 2.78 -3.13
C LEU A 51 35.31 2.79 -4.48
N VAL A 52 35.51 1.61 -5.05
CA VAL A 52 36.07 1.41 -6.38
C VAL A 52 35.00 0.90 -7.33
N VAL A 53 34.68 1.68 -8.35
CA VAL A 53 33.67 1.35 -9.36
C VAL A 53 34.35 0.89 -10.65
N LEU A 54 33.95 -0.27 -11.16
CA LEU A 54 34.39 -0.79 -12.45
C LEU A 54 33.27 -0.68 -13.49
N VAL A 55 33.51 0.11 -14.53
CA VAL A 55 32.57 0.37 -15.63
C VAL A 55 33.17 -0.08 -16.95
N GLU A 56 32.37 -0.68 -17.83
CA GLU A 56 32.75 -1.00 -19.21
C GLU A 56 32.07 -0.01 -20.18
N LYS A 57 32.88 0.67 -20.99
CA LYS A 57 32.42 1.57 -22.05
C LYS A 57 31.83 0.76 -23.23
N PRO A 58 31.00 1.37 -24.09
CA PRO A 58 30.43 0.69 -25.26
C PRO A 58 31.44 0.10 -26.26
N ASP A 59 32.69 0.58 -26.23
CA ASP A 59 33.80 0.06 -27.07
C ASP A 59 34.55 -1.12 -26.42
N GLY A 60 34.17 -1.51 -25.21
CA GLY A 60 34.75 -2.61 -24.42
C GLY A 60 35.93 -2.18 -23.53
N GLU A 61 36.28 -0.89 -23.47
CA GLU A 61 37.28 -0.40 -22.52
C GLU A 61 36.71 -0.42 -21.09
N GLN A 62 37.49 -0.92 -20.13
CA GLN A 62 37.10 -0.97 -18.72
C GLN A 62 37.80 0.14 -17.94
N TRP A 63 37.00 0.94 -17.24
CA TRP A 63 37.47 2.05 -16.42
C TRP A 63 37.23 1.70 -14.95
N GLU A 64 38.31 1.77 -14.16
CA GLU A 64 38.28 1.60 -12.71
C GLU A 64 38.42 2.98 -12.07
N MET A 65 37.49 3.31 -11.18
CA MET A 65 37.34 4.66 -10.63
C MET A 65 37.27 4.60 -9.11
N GLU A 66 38.22 5.26 -8.44
CA GLU A 66 38.19 5.46 -6.99
C GLU A 66 37.32 6.67 -6.67
N ILE A 67 36.32 6.49 -5.80
CA ILE A 67 35.35 7.51 -5.42
C ILE A 67 35.43 7.72 -3.91
N GLU A 68 35.60 8.98 -3.51
CA GLU A 68 35.48 9.43 -2.12
C GLU A 68 34.26 10.34 -2.03
N LYS A 69 33.31 10.02 -1.15
CA LYS A 69 32.01 10.72 -1.02
C LYS A 69 31.46 10.61 0.39
N GLU A 70 30.43 11.40 0.70
CA GLU A 70 29.65 11.18 1.92
C GLU A 70 28.78 9.92 1.79
N ALA A 71 28.51 9.23 2.90
CA ALA A 71 27.80 7.95 2.89
C ALA A 71 26.38 8.05 2.27
N ASP A 72 25.71 9.18 2.48
CA ASP A 72 24.37 9.50 1.97
C ASP A 72 24.37 10.11 0.56
N GLU A 73 25.54 10.41 0.00
CA GLU A 73 25.68 10.92 -1.36
C GLU A 73 25.62 9.77 -2.38
N GLY A 74 24.63 9.81 -3.28
CA GLY A 74 24.51 8.83 -4.36
C GLY A 74 25.40 9.16 -5.56
N LEU A 75 25.75 8.15 -6.37
CA LEU A 75 26.55 8.37 -7.59
C LEU A 75 25.79 9.17 -8.68
N GLY A 76 24.46 9.20 -8.62
CA GLY A 76 23.60 9.87 -9.61
C GLY A 76 23.42 9.09 -10.93
N ILE A 77 23.53 7.77 -10.87
CA ILE A 77 23.31 6.86 -11.99
C ILE A 77 21.86 6.36 -11.99
N GLU A 78 21.17 6.49 -13.11
CA GLU A 78 19.88 5.87 -13.38
C GLU A 78 20.05 4.75 -14.41
N PHE A 79 19.68 3.51 -14.05
CA PHE A 79 19.77 2.34 -14.92
C PHE A 79 18.55 2.17 -15.83
N GLU A 80 18.70 1.38 -16.90
CA GLU A 80 17.60 1.15 -17.86
C GLU A 80 16.42 0.41 -17.23
N GLU A 81 16.70 -0.57 -16.37
CA GLU A 81 15.74 -1.28 -15.55
C GLU A 81 15.83 -0.78 -14.10
N GLY A 82 14.72 -0.29 -13.53
CA GLY A 82 14.72 0.34 -12.21
C GLY A 82 15.11 -0.58 -11.05
N LEU A 83 14.94 -1.90 -11.21
CA LEU A 83 15.40 -2.91 -10.25
C LEU A 83 16.73 -3.57 -10.63
N MET A 84 17.33 -3.12 -11.75
CA MET A 84 18.53 -3.71 -12.35
C MET A 84 18.40 -5.23 -12.64
N ASP A 85 17.17 -5.73 -12.76
CA ASP A 85 16.83 -7.08 -13.26
C ASP A 85 15.36 -7.09 -13.70
N GLU A 86 14.96 -8.13 -14.45
CA GLU A 86 13.58 -8.37 -14.86
C GLU A 86 12.66 -8.55 -13.63
N TYR A 87 11.41 -8.07 -13.72
CA TYR A 87 10.41 -8.29 -12.67
C TYR A 87 10.05 -9.78 -12.56
N HIS A 88 10.18 -10.36 -11.35
CA HIS A 88 9.76 -11.73 -11.13
C HIS A 88 8.25 -11.83 -10.84
N SER A 89 7.49 -12.30 -11.82
CA SER A 89 6.05 -12.56 -11.61
C SER A 89 5.78 -13.64 -10.56
N CYS A 90 4.70 -13.47 -9.80
CA CYS A 90 4.26 -14.45 -8.81
C CYS A 90 3.84 -15.76 -9.48
N HIS A 91 4.40 -16.88 -9.01
CA HIS A 91 4.03 -18.22 -9.49
C HIS A 91 2.86 -18.84 -8.72
N ASN A 92 2.40 -18.20 -7.64
CA ASN A 92 1.33 -18.71 -6.81
C ASN A 92 -0.04 -18.54 -7.49
N LYS A 93 -0.94 -19.48 -7.22
CA LYS A 93 -2.34 -19.42 -7.65
C LYS A 93 -3.23 -19.43 -6.43
N CYS A 94 -3.05 -18.40 -5.61
CA CYS A 94 -3.68 -18.30 -4.31
C CYS A 94 -5.20 -18.33 -4.46
N ILE A 95 -5.89 -19.08 -3.60
CA ILE A 95 -7.36 -19.14 -3.61
C ILE A 95 -7.98 -17.74 -3.46
N PHE A 96 -7.29 -16.83 -2.75
CA PHE A 96 -7.66 -15.46 -2.41
C PHE A 96 -7.01 -14.39 -3.30
N CYS A 97 -6.36 -14.77 -4.41
CA CYS A 97 -5.66 -13.81 -5.27
C CYS A 97 -6.63 -12.75 -5.81
N PHE A 98 -6.42 -11.48 -5.47
CA PHE A 98 -7.27 -10.39 -5.94
C PHE A 98 -7.12 -10.16 -7.45
N ILE A 99 -5.93 -10.39 -7.99
CA ILE A 99 -5.64 -10.21 -9.43
C ILE A 99 -6.39 -11.25 -10.28
N ASP A 100 -6.52 -12.49 -9.80
CA ASP A 100 -7.26 -13.54 -10.52
C ASP A 100 -8.76 -13.26 -10.65
N GLN A 101 -9.30 -12.37 -9.81
CA GLN A 101 -10.70 -11.95 -9.83
C GLN A 101 -10.89 -10.52 -10.38
N MET A 102 -9.89 -10.00 -11.10
CA MET A 102 -10.01 -8.73 -11.79
C MET A 102 -10.93 -8.88 -13.02
N PRO A 103 -11.80 -7.90 -13.28
CA PRO A 103 -12.62 -7.87 -14.49
C PRO A 103 -11.74 -7.80 -15.73
N PRO A 104 -12.17 -8.34 -16.89
CA PRO A 104 -11.46 -8.18 -18.15
C PRO A 104 -11.56 -6.74 -18.68
N GLY A 105 -10.57 -6.31 -19.49
CA GLY A 105 -10.57 -5.00 -20.14
C GLY A 105 -10.09 -3.84 -19.26
N MET A 106 -9.51 -4.13 -18.11
CA MET A 106 -8.77 -3.16 -17.30
C MET A 106 -7.38 -2.89 -17.88
N ARG A 107 -6.68 -1.91 -17.32
CA ARG A 107 -5.30 -1.61 -17.66
C ARG A 107 -4.38 -2.81 -17.45
N GLU A 108 -3.45 -3.03 -18.37
CA GLU A 108 -2.53 -4.18 -18.34
C GLU A 108 -1.73 -4.28 -17.03
N THR A 109 -1.31 -3.14 -16.48
CA THR A 109 -0.54 -3.07 -15.23
C THR A 109 -1.29 -3.64 -14.01
N LEU A 110 -2.63 -3.61 -14.02
CA LEU A 110 -3.45 -4.14 -12.91
C LEU A 110 -3.51 -5.67 -12.90
N TYR A 111 -3.14 -6.33 -14.00
CA TYR A 111 -3.11 -7.79 -14.08
C TYR A 111 -1.74 -8.39 -13.75
N PHE A 112 -0.73 -7.55 -13.52
CA PHE A 112 0.60 -8.02 -13.17
C PHE A 112 0.62 -8.54 -11.73
N LYS A 113 0.90 -9.84 -11.55
CA LYS A 113 1.04 -10.45 -10.23
C LYS A 113 2.45 -10.25 -9.70
N ASP A 114 2.57 -9.39 -8.71
CA ASP A 114 3.82 -9.14 -8.02
C ASP A 114 4.00 -10.07 -6.80
N ASP A 115 5.20 -10.63 -6.64
CA ASP A 115 5.71 -11.36 -5.46
C ASP A 115 7.25 -11.25 -5.42
N ASP A 116 7.79 -10.11 -5.90
CA ASP A 116 9.22 -9.83 -5.92
C ASP A 116 9.68 -9.30 -4.55
N SER A 117 10.66 -9.95 -3.93
CA SER A 117 11.21 -9.54 -2.63
C SER A 117 11.82 -8.15 -2.65
N ARG A 118 12.27 -7.66 -3.82
CA ARG A 118 12.84 -6.33 -3.94
C ARG A 118 11.79 -5.24 -3.71
N LEU A 119 10.58 -5.50 -4.16
CA LEU A 119 9.44 -4.60 -4.02
C LEU A 119 8.85 -4.62 -2.60
N SER A 120 9.16 -5.65 -1.80
CA SER A 120 8.83 -5.63 -0.37
C SER A 120 9.57 -4.52 0.37
N PHE A 121 10.86 -4.37 0.10
CA PHE A 121 11.69 -3.32 0.69
C PHE A 121 11.42 -1.95 0.04
N LEU A 122 11.42 -1.90 -1.30
CA LEU A 122 11.35 -0.62 -2.03
C LEU A 122 9.94 -0.01 -2.05
N GLN A 123 8.89 -0.84 -1.94
CA GLN A 123 7.49 -0.40 -2.11
C GLN A 123 6.55 -0.91 -1.01
N GLY A 124 7.07 -1.62 -0.01
CA GLY A 124 6.25 -2.17 1.08
C GLY A 124 5.39 -3.38 0.69
N ASN A 125 5.62 -4.00 -0.47
CA ASN A 125 4.81 -5.13 -0.93
C ASN A 125 4.94 -6.38 -0.04
N TYR A 126 3.86 -7.14 0.08
CA TYR A 126 3.85 -8.37 0.88
C TYR A 126 4.29 -9.57 0.06
N ILE A 127 5.34 -10.26 0.53
CA ILE A 127 5.87 -11.43 -0.17
C ILE A 127 5.55 -12.74 0.53
N THR A 128 5.35 -13.79 -0.26
CA THR A 128 4.99 -15.12 0.26
C THR A 128 6.21 -15.97 0.62
N LEU A 129 7.43 -15.47 0.36
CA LEU A 129 8.72 -16.17 0.48
C LEU A 129 8.89 -17.36 -0.47
N THR A 130 7.89 -17.68 -1.30
CA THR A 130 7.94 -18.86 -2.17
C THR A 130 8.78 -18.65 -3.41
N ASN A 131 8.91 -17.41 -3.86
CA ASN A 131 9.74 -17.02 -5.00
C ASN A 131 11.20 -16.73 -4.61
N MET A 132 11.56 -16.86 -3.33
CA MET A 132 12.92 -16.57 -2.84
C MET A 132 13.77 -17.81 -2.70
N SER A 133 15.02 -17.73 -3.16
CA SER A 133 16.06 -18.73 -2.89
C SER A 133 16.67 -18.53 -1.50
N ASP A 134 17.42 -19.52 -1.01
CA ASP A 134 18.12 -19.40 0.28
C ASP A 134 19.22 -18.33 0.22
N LYS A 135 19.85 -18.15 -0.96
CA LYS A 135 20.81 -17.07 -1.23
C LYS A 135 20.16 -15.69 -1.05
N ASP A 136 18.92 -15.51 -1.50
CA ASP A 136 18.23 -14.22 -1.38
C ASP A 136 17.94 -13.87 0.09
N VAL A 137 17.57 -14.87 0.90
CA VAL A 137 17.36 -14.70 2.33
C VAL A 137 18.67 -14.35 3.04
N GLU A 138 19.77 -15.02 2.69
CA GLU A 138 21.10 -14.69 3.23
C GLU A 138 21.54 -13.27 2.85
N ARG A 139 21.22 -12.80 1.64
CA ARG A 139 21.48 -11.42 1.20
C ARG A 139 20.70 -10.42 2.04
N ILE A 140 19.42 -10.66 2.31
CA ILE A 140 18.61 -9.82 3.20
C ILE A 140 19.24 -9.72 4.58
N VAL A 141 19.69 -10.85 5.14
CA VAL A 141 20.37 -10.85 6.46
C VAL A 141 21.69 -10.10 6.41
N ARG A 142 22.51 -10.32 5.37
CA ARG A 142 23.81 -9.68 5.20
C ARG A 142 23.72 -8.16 5.07
N TYR A 143 22.77 -7.68 4.26
CA TYR A 143 22.59 -6.26 3.97
C TYR A 143 21.61 -5.58 4.93
N ARG A 144 21.02 -6.32 5.88
CA ARG A 144 20.05 -5.80 6.86
C ARG A 144 18.87 -5.10 6.16
N LEU A 145 18.33 -5.73 5.11
CA LEU A 145 17.19 -5.21 4.37
C LEU A 145 15.91 -5.35 5.22
N GLU A 146 15.64 -4.35 6.05
CA GLU A 146 14.56 -4.32 7.03
C GLU A 146 13.82 -2.97 7.01
N PRO A 147 12.50 -2.92 7.32
CA PRO A 147 11.63 -4.05 7.64
C PRO A 147 11.15 -4.80 6.38
N ILE A 148 10.94 -6.12 6.50
CA ILE A 148 10.40 -6.95 5.41
C ILE A 148 8.94 -7.35 5.66
N ASN A 149 8.09 -7.22 4.63
CA ASN A 149 6.65 -7.47 4.75
C ASN A 149 6.29 -8.87 4.24
N ILE A 150 5.84 -9.75 5.13
CA ILE A 150 5.65 -11.18 4.87
C ILE A 150 4.16 -11.54 4.87
N SER A 151 3.73 -12.17 3.78
CA SER A 151 2.39 -12.72 3.58
C SER A 151 2.31 -14.11 4.22
N PHE A 152 1.80 -14.20 5.45
CA PHE A 152 1.77 -15.44 6.22
C PHE A 152 0.57 -16.33 5.89
N GLN A 153 -0.65 -15.78 5.91
CA GLN A 153 -1.91 -16.50 5.66
C GLN A 153 -2.24 -17.62 6.67
N THR A 154 -1.32 -18.53 6.94
CA THR A 154 -1.38 -19.55 7.97
C THR A 154 0.04 -20.06 8.25
N THR A 155 0.30 -20.47 9.50
CA THR A 155 1.54 -21.18 9.87
C THR A 155 1.41 -22.70 9.68
N ASN A 156 0.29 -23.20 9.14
CA ASN A 156 0.07 -24.63 8.90
C ASN A 156 0.65 -24.98 7.52
N PRO A 157 1.74 -25.77 7.42
CA PRO A 157 2.42 -25.98 6.15
C PRO A 157 1.53 -26.62 5.08
N GLU A 158 0.69 -27.59 5.46
CA GLU A 158 -0.21 -28.27 4.51
C GLU A 158 -1.31 -27.33 4.02
N LEU A 159 -1.90 -26.55 4.93
CA LEU A 159 -2.92 -25.58 4.58
C LEU A 159 -2.33 -24.46 3.72
N ARG A 160 -1.12 -23.99 4.03
CA ARG A 160 -0.41 -22.98 3.25
C ARG A 160 -0.18 -23.43 1.81
N CYS A 161 0.25 -24.68 1.61
CA CYS A 161 0.37 -25.26 0.27
C CYS A 161 -0.96 -25.31 -0.49
N LYS A 162 -2.08 -25.61 0.19
CA LYS A 162 -3.42 -25.61 -0.41
C LYS A 162 -3.87 -24.19 -0.77
N MET A 163 -3.70 -23.24 0.14
CA MET A 163 -4.14 -21.85 -0.03
C MET A 163 -3.38 -21.12 -1.14
N LEU A 164 -2.05 -21.30 -1.23
CA LEU A 164 -1.20 -20.66 -2.25
C LEU A 164 -1.15 -21.48 -3.56
N HIS A 165 -1.70 -22.69 -3.56
CA HIS A 165 -1.59 -23.66 -4.65
C HIS A 165 -0.13 -23.90 -5.09
N ASN A 166 0.77 -23.98 -4.10
CA ASN A 166 2.20 -24.14 -4.31
C ASN A 166 2.76 -25.18 -3.32
N ARG A 167 3.34 -26.26 -3.85
CA ARG A 167 3.86 -27.38 -3.06
C ARG A 167 5.04 -27.02 -2.14
N PHE A 168 5.75 -25.92 -2.43
CA PHE A 168 6.89 -25.45 -1.66
C PHE A 168 6.50 -24.43 -0.59
N ALA A 169 5.25 -23.98 -0.56
CA ALA A 169 4.83 -22.88 0.29
C ALA A 169 4.94 -23.17 1.79
N GLY A 170 4.72 -24.43 2.19
CA GLY A 170 4.91 -24.86 3.58
C GLY A 170 6.37 -24.84 4.02
N GLU A 171 7.29 -25.22 3.13
CA GLU A 171 8.74 -25.19 3.43
C GLU A 171 9.29 -23.76 3.42
N ALA A 172 8.76 -22.88 2.56
CA ALA A 172 9.16 -21.48 2.50
C ALA A 172 8.98 -20.73 3.83
N LEU A 173 8.06 -21.17 4.70
CA LEU A 173 7.91 -20.61 6.05
C LEU A 173 9.17 -20.73 6.91
N LYS A 174 10.01 -21.74 6.69
CA LYS A 174 11.26 -21.92 7.46
C LYS A 174 12.26 -20.79 7.22
N LYS A 175 12.12 -20.05 6.11
CA LYS A 175 12.95 -18.86 5.85
C LYS A 175 12.72 -17.75 6.88
N VAL A 176 11.54 -17.72 7.51
CA VAL A 176 11.24 -16.77 8.61
C VAL A 176 12.16 -17.03 9.80
N ASP A 177 12.52 -18.29 10.08
CA ASP A 177 13.46 -18.61 11.15
C ASP A 177 14.85 -18.04 10.86
N ILE A 178 15.29 -18.02 9.60
CA ILE A 178 16.57 -17.45 9.17
C ILE A 178 16.55 -15.93 9.36
N LEU A 179 15.49 -15.26 8.92
CA LEU A 179 15.31 -13.81 9.10
C LEU A 179 15.28 -13.43 10.59
N TYR A 180 14.54 -14.20 11.40
CA TYR A 180 14.48 -14.02 12.85
C TYR A 180 15.85 -14.20 13.52
N GLN A 181 16.59 -15.26 13.18
CA GLN A 181 17.95 -15.49 13.71
C GLN A 181 18.96 -14.44 13.24
N GLY A 182 18.76 -13.90 12.02
CA GLY A 182 19.51 -12.77 11.48
C GLY A 182 19.16 -11.42 12.11
N GLY A 183 18.16 -11.38 13.00
CA GLY A 183 17.70 -10.18 13.68
C GLY A 183 17.08 -9.15 12.74
N ILE A 184 16.40 -9.61 11.68
CA ILE A 184 15.73 -8.77 10.67
C ILE A 184 14.34 -8.40 11.16
N GLU A 185 14.02 -7.10 11.13
CA GLU A 185 12.67 -6.64 11.44
C GLU A 185 11.67 -7.05 10.35
N MET A 186 10.52 -7.57 10.77
CA MET A 186 9.49 -8.12 9.90
C MET A 186 8.11 -7.56 10.25
N ASN A 187 7.26 -7.41 9.24
CA ASN A 187 5.81 -7.28 9.41
C ASN A 187 5.10 -8.46 8.75
N GLY A 188 3.91 -8.80 9.24
CA GLY A 188 3.10 -9.89 8.73
C GLY A 188 1.75 -9.43 8.20
N GLN A 189 1.17 -10.24 7.32
CA GLN A 189 -0.22 -10.14 6.89
C GLN A 189 -0.88 -11.53 6.84
N ILE A 190 -2.15 -11.58 7.25
CA ILE A 190 -3.05 -12.73 7.09
C ILE A 190 -4.33 -12.23 6.40
N VAL A 191 -4.56 -12.71 5.19
CA VAL A 191 -5.84 -12.62 4.47
C VAL A 191 -6.71 -13.80 4.93
N LEU A 192 -7.75 -13.49 5.67
CA LEU A 192 -8.63 -14.47 6.26
C LEU A 192 -9.68 -14.93 5.25
N CYS A 193 -9.80 -16.25 5.09
CA CYS A 193 -10.76 -16.94 4.23
C CYS A 193 -11.65 -17.84 5.11
N LYS A 194 -12.95 -17.58 5.11
CA LYS A 194 -13.92 -18.27 5.95
C LYS A 194 -13.94 -19.77 5.67
N GLY A 195 -13.86 -20.58 6.73
CA GLY A 195 -13.82 -22.05 6.68
C GLY A 195 -12.51 -22.62 6.14
N VAL A 196 -11.45 -21.81 6.01
CA VAL A 196 -10.15 -22.23 5.48
C VAL A 196 -9.05 -21.98 6.51
N ASN A 197 -8.77 -20.72 6.85
CA ASN A 197 -7.72 -20.32 7.79
C ASN A 197 -8.24 -19.42 8.93
N ASP A 198 -9.55 -19.40 9.16
CA ASP A 198 -10.20 -18.76 10.30
C ASP A 198 -10.31 -19.70 11.52
N GLY A 199 -10.93 -19.22 12.60
CA GLY A 199 -11.17 -20.02 13.80
C GLY A 199 -9.89 -20.55 14.46
N GLU A 200 -9.82 -21.87 14.67
CA GLU A 200 -8.68 -22.51 15.32
C GLU A 200 -7.37 -22.35 14.55
N GLU A 201 -7.42 -22.31 13.21
CA GLU A 201 -6.23 -22.10 12.37
C GLU A 201 -5.68 -20.68 12.47
N LEU A 202 -6.56 -19.68 12.63
CA LEU A 202 -6.15 -18.31 12.94
C LEU A 202 -5.48 -18.24 14.31
N GLU A 203 -6.10 -18.82 15.35
CA GLU A 203 -5.54 -18.82 16.71
C GLU A 203 -4.20 -19.59 16.77
N ARG A 204 -4.06 -20.69 16.03
CA ARG A 204 -2.78 -21.40 15.85
C ARG A 204 -1.74 -20.48 15.19
N SER A 205 -2.11 -19.80 14.12
CA SER A 205 -1.19 -18.93 13.39
C SER A 205 -0.72 -17.75 14.24
N ILE A 206 -1.62 -17.09 14.96
CA ILE A 206 -1.25 -15.99 15.87
C ILE A 206 -0.28 -16.51 16.95
N ARG A 207 -0.59 -17.65 17.58
CA ARG A 207 0.30 -18.25 18.60
C ARG A 207 1.69 -18.53 18.05
N ASP A 208 1.79 -19.17 16.90
CA ASP A 208 3.08 -19.53 16.32
C ASP A 208 3.87 -18.26 15.95
N LEU A 209 3.20 -17.24 15.41
CA LEU A 209 3.82 -15.96 15.04
C LEU A 209 4.30 -15.15 16.24
N THR A 210 3.65 -15.26 17.41
CA THR A 210 4.16 -14.61 18.63
C THR A 210 5.55 -15.12 19.03
N GLY A 211 5.98 -16.29 18.56
CA GLY A 211 7.32 -16.81 18.77
C GLY A 211 8.43 -16.03 18.06
N TYR A 212 8.08 -15.15 17.11
CA TYR A 212 9.03 -14.30 16.38
C TYR A 212 9.16 -12.88 16.96
N LEU A 213 8.46 -12.58 18.05
CA LEU A 213 8.66 -11.32 18.78
C LEU A 213 10.07 -11.29 19.41
N PRO A 214 10.77 -10.13 19.40
CA PRO A 214 10.30 -8.81 18.98
C PRO A 214 10.65 -8.46 17.52
N MET A 215 11.13 -9.39 16.71
CA MET A 215 11.54 -9.11 15.32
C MET A 215 10.34 -9.00 14.38
N LEU A 216 9.30 -9.84 14.56
CA LEU A 216 8.02 -9.64 13.90
C LEU A 216 7.23 -8.56 14.65
N LYS A 217 7.28 -7.32 14.16
CA LYS A 217 6.77 -6.14 14.85
C LYS A 217 5.26 -6.07 14.86
N SER A 218 4.64 -6.31 13.71
CA SER A 218 3.20 -6.15 13.54
C SER A 218 2.66 -7.13 12.52
N VAL A 219 1.46 -7.67 12.75
CA VAL A 219 0.74 -8.57 11.85
C VAL A 219 -0.67 -8.03 11.63
N SER A 220 -1.03 -7.75 10.38
CA SER A 220 -2.41 -7.40 10.02
C SER A 220 -3.24 -8.65 9.70
N VAL A 221 -4.50 -8.64 10.11
CA VAL A 221 -5.52 -9.64 9.74
C VAL A 221 -6.65 -8.93 9.01
N VAL A 222 -6.81 -9.22 7.73
CA VAL A 222 -7.80 -8.57 6.85
C VAL A 222 -8.73 -9.62 6.24
N PRO A 223 -10.02 -9.30 6.00
CA PRO A 223 -10.90 -10.22 5.31
C PRO A 223 -10.49 -10.35 3.84
N VAL A 224 -10.75 -11.51 3.23
CA VAL A 224 -10.59 -11.66 1.78
C VAL A 224 -11.53 -10.72 1.01
N GLY A 225 -10.97 -9.90 0.13
CA GLY A 225 -11.74 -9.11 -0.83
C GLY A 225 -12.38 -10.02 -1.88
N LEU A 226 -13.70 -9.91 -2.10
CA LEU A 226 -14.44 -10.74 -3.04
C LEU A 226 -15.15 -9.88 -4.09
N THR A 227 -14.65 -9.91 -5.33
CA THR A 227 -15.33 -9.28 -6.46
C THR A 227 -16.46 -10.20 -6.98
N LYS A 228 -17.32 -9.67 -7.86
CA LYS A 228 -18.31 -10.47 -8.59
C LYS A 228 -17.70 -11.28 -9.75
N TYR A 229 -16.45 -11.00 -10.13
CA TYR A 229 -15.74 -11.65 -11.24
C TYR A 229 -14.92 -12.86 -10.76
N ARG A 230 -15.60 -13.85 -10.17
CA ARG A 230 -14.97 -15.04 -9.57
C ARG A 230 -15.36 -16.36 -10.23
N GLU A 231 -15.84 -16.31 -11.47
CA GLU A 231 -16.22 -17.52 -12.22
C GLU A 231 -14.98 -18.41 -12.45
N GLY A 232 -15.07 -19.70 -12.10
CA GLY A 232 -13.97 -20.65 -12.22
C GLY A 232 -12.91 -20.59 -11.11
N LEU A 233 -13.01 -19.65 -10.16
CA LEU A 233 -12.11 -19.56 -9.00
C LEU A 233 -12.58 -20.42 -7.82
N TYR A 234 -11.72 -20.57 -6.81
CA TYR A 234 -12.07 -21.29 -5.59
C TYR A 234 -13.33 -20.70 -4.94
N PRO A 235 -14.35 -21.52 -4.62
CA PRO A 235 -15.61 -21.03 -4.05
C PRO A 235 -15.37 -20.53 -2.64
N MET A 236 -15.74 -19.27 -2.38
CA MET A 236 -15.57 -18.65 -1.07
C MET A 236 -16.90 -18.21 -0.49
N THR A 237 -17.03 -18.42 0.82
CA THR A 237 -18.16 -17.90 1.59
C THR A 237 -17.73 -16.57 2.21
N PRO A 238 -18.51 -15.49 2.05
CA PRO A 238 -18.24 -14.23 2.73
C PRO A 238 -18.44 -14.34 4.25
N PHE A 239 -17.73 -13.50 4.99
CA PHE A 239 -17.94 -13.32 6.43
C PHE A 239 -19.26 -12.57 6.71
N THR A 240 -19.93 -12.94 7.79
CA THR A 240 -21.07 -12.22 8.36
C THR A 240 -20.61 -11.30 9.49
N LYS A 241 -21.54 -10.48 9.98
CA LYS A 241 -21.35 -9.64 11.16
C LYS A 241 -20.94 -10.43 12.40
N GLU A 242 -21.54 -11.60 12.61
CA GLU A 242 -21.23 -12.49 13.74
C GLU A 242 -19.83 -13.09 13.60
N ASP A 243 -19.44 -13.49 12.39
CA ASP A 243 -18.08 -13.99 12.16
C ASP A 243 -17.04 -12.89 12.41
N ALA A 244 -17.29 -11.65 11.95
CA ALA A 244 -16.40 -10.52 12.18
C ALA A 244 -16.18 -10.23 13.67
N ARG A 245 -17.26 -10.30 14.46
CA ARG A 245 -17.17 -10.15 15.93
C ARG A 245 -16.31 -11.23 16.57
N GLU A 246 -16.41 -12.46 16.09
CA GLU A 246 -15.59 -13.57 16.59
C GLU A 246 -14.12 -13.39 16.23
N VAL A 247 -13.81 -12.96 15.00
CA VAL A 247 -12.44 -12.65 14.58
C VAL A 247 -11.84 -11.53 15.44
N ILE A 248 -12.58 -10.43 15.63
CA ILE A 248 -12.14 -9.32 16.50
C ILE A 248 -11.90 -9.81 17.93
N ARG A 249 -12.80 -10.63 18.48
CA ARG A 249 -12.66 -11.19 19.83
C ARG A 249 -11.37 -12.01 19.98
N VAL A 250 -11.03 -12.84 18.98
CA VAL A 250 -9.77 -13.61 18.97
C VAL A 250 -8.57 -12.67 18.91
N ILE A 251 -8.59 -11.67 18.04
CA ILE A 251 -7.49 -10.71 17.89
C ILE A 251 -7.28 -9.92 19.19
N HIS A 252 -8.32 -9.34 19.78
CA HIS A 252 -8.25 -8.59 21.04
C HIS A 252 -7.74 -9.44 22.21
N LYS A 253 -8.19 -10.71 22.30
CA LYS A 253 -7.66 -11.67 23.30
C LYS A 253 -6.14 -11.82 23.19
N TRP A 254 -5.60 -11.89 21.97
CA TRP A 254 -4.16 -12.00 21.75
C TRP A 254 -3.43 -10.68 21.96
N GLN A 255 -3.99 -9.55 21.53
CA GLN A 255 -3.46 -8.22 21.83
C GLN A 255 -3.28 -8.03 23.34
N GLU A 256 -4.31 -8.30 24.15
CA GLU A 256 -4.23 -8.19 25.62
C GLU A 256 -3.16 -9.09 26.23
N LYS A 257 -2.96 -10.29 25.66
CA LYS A 257 -1.97 -11.25 26.14
C LYS A 257 -0.56 -10.78 25.81
N VAL A 258 -0.30 -10.39 24.56
CA VAL A 258 1.03 -9.98 24.08
C VAL A 258 1.42 -8.64 24.71
N TYR A 259 0.50 -7.70 24.84
CA TYR A 259 0.78 -6.38 25.42
C TYR A 259 1.28 -6.46 26.87
N LYS A 260 0.77 -7.42 27.66
CA LYS A 260 1.25 -7.65 29.04
C LYS A 260 2.71 -8.11 29.13
N GLU A 261 3.21 -8.78 28.09
CA GLU A 261 4.54 -9.39 28.08
C GLU A 261 5.56 -8.53 27.31
N TYR A 262 5.14 -7.93 26.18
CA TYR A 262 6.02 -7.21 25.25
C TYR A 262 5.71 -5.72 25.12
N GLY A 263 4.60 -5.23 25.68
CA GLY A 263 4.21 -3.81 25.56
C GLY A 263 3.73 -3.39 24.16
N THR A 264 3.40 -4.35 23.29
CA THR A 264 2.88 -4.14 21.94
C THR A 264 1.62 -4.97 21.72
N HIS A 265 0.69 -4.45 20.93
CA HIS A 265 -0.53 -5.14 20.52
C HIS A 265 -0.24 -6.21 19.46
N PHE A 266 0.81 -6.04 18.63
CA PHE A 266 1.37 -6.99 17.66
C PHE A 266 0.42 -7.46 16.54
N ILE A 267 -0.76 -7.98 16.88
CA ILE A 267 -1.76 -8.49 15.94
C ILE A 267 -2.89 -7.46 15.81
N HIS A 268 -3.23 -7.05 14.59
CA HIS A 268 -4.23 -6.00 14.36
C HIS A 268 -5.29 -6.45 13.35
N ALA A 269 -6.55 -6.19 13.68
CA ALA A 269 -7.65 -6.35 12.73
C ALA A 269 -7.69 -5.15 11.79
N GLY A 270 -7.84 -5.39 10.48
CA GLY A 270 -8.18 -4.35 9.51
C GLY A 270 -9.50 -3.65 9.86
N ASP A 271 -9.62 -2.38 9.47
CA ASP A 271 -10.77 -1.51 9.78
C ASP A 271 -12.10 -2.08 9.26
N GLU A 272 -12.04 -2.85 8.16
CA GLU A 272 -13.20 -3.53 7.58
C GLU A 272 -13.86 -4.52 8.54
N TRP A 273 -13.11 -5.17 9.43
CA TRP A 273 -13.69 -6.06 10.44
C TRP A 273 -14.62 -5.31 11.38
N TYR A 274 -14.18 -4.15 11.88
CA TYR A 274 -14.97 -3.35 12.82
C TYR A 274 -16.24 -2.83 12.17
N LEU A 275 -16.17 -2.38 10.91
CA LEU A 275 -17.35 -1.96 10.17
C LEU A 275 -18.31 -3.12 9.90
N LEU A 276 -17.81 -4.29 9.48
CA LEU A 276 -18.64 -5.47 9.27
C LEU A 276 -19.31 -5.94 10.58
N ALA A 277 -18.62 -5.80 11.71
CA ALA A 277 -19.13 -6.10 13.05
C ALA A 277 -20.08 -5.02 13.61
N GLU A 278 -20.19 -3.86 12.94
CA GLU A 278 -20.81 -2.62 13.43
C GLU A 278 -20.25 -2.19 14.79
N MET A 279 -18.93 -2.10 14.87
CA MET A 279 -18.15 -1.68 16.03
C MET A 279 -17.29 -0.45 15.67
N GLU A 280 -17.03 0.41 16.65
CA GLU A 280 -16.08 1.50 16.47
C GLU A 280 -14.65 0.93 16.38
N VAL A 281 -13.80 1.53 15.54
CA VAL A 281 -12.39 1.14 15.45
C VAL A 281 -11.63 1.49 16.74
N PRO A 282 -10.56 0.77 17.09
CA PRO A 282 -9.74 1.03 18.27
C PRO A 282 -9.26 2.48 18.41
N GLN A 283 -8.83 2.86 19.61
CA GLN A 283 -8.16 4.15 19.83
C GLN A 283 -6.74 4.12 19.26
N GLU A 284 -6.14 5.29 19.10
CA GLU A 284 -4.81 5.47 18.50
C GLU A 284 -3.73 4.64 19.18
N GLU A 285 -3.80 4.50 20.51
CA GLU A 285 -2.80 3.79 21.32
C GLU A 285 -2.75 2.28 21.02
N SER A 286 -3.77 1.72 20.35
CA SER A 286 -3.83 0.30 19.98
C SER A 286 -3.11 -0.04 18.67
N TYR A 287 -2.57 0.95 17.95
CA TYR A 287 -2.00 0.77 16.61
C TYR A 287 -0.47 0.74 16.57
N ASP A 288 0.20 0.90 17.71
CA ASP A 288 1.66 0.78 17.86
C ASP A 288 2.47 1.57 16.80
N GLY A 289 2.00 2.78 16.46
CA GLY A 289 2.65 3.64 15.44
C GLY A 289 2.20 3.38 13.99
N TYR A 290 1.05 2.72 13.78
CA TYR A 290 0.43 2.53 12.46
C TYR A 290 1.28 1.76 11.43
N LEU A 291 2.06 0.77 11.88
CA LEU A 291 2.93 -0.07 11.02
C LEU A 291 2.19 -0.83 9.90
N GLN A 292 0.86 -0.88 9.95
CA GLN A 292 -0.01 -1.63 9.03
C GLN A 292 -1.01 -0.73 8.30
N LEU A 293 -0.77 0.58 8.25
CA LEU A 293 -1.69 1.55 7.65
C LEU A 293 -2.03 1.19 6.19
N GLU A 294 -1.02 0.84 5.39
CA GLU A 294 -1.16 0.42 3.99
C GLU A 294 -2.00 -0.86 3.81
N ASN A 295 -2.18 -1.65 4.88
CA ASN A 295 -3.04 -2.84 4.87
C ASN A 295 -4.45 -2.57 5.39
N GLY A 296 -4.86 -1.30 5.48
CA GLY A 296 -6.20 -0.96 5.96
C GLY A 296 -6.38 -1.11 7.46
N VAL A 297 -5.30 -1.00 8.24
CA VAL A 297 -5.34 -1.03 9.71
C VAL A 297 -5.13 0.38 10.25
N GLY A 298 -6.18 0.97 10.83
CA GLY A 298 -6.09 2.27 11.50
C GLY A 298 -6.27 3.49 10.60
N MET A 299 -6.53 3.29 9.30
CA MET A 299 -6.78 4.39 8.36
C MET A 299 -7.94 5.28 8.80
N LEU A 300 -9.05 4.69 9.26
CA LEU A 300 -10.23 5.44 9.71
C LEU A 300 -9.95 6.21 11.00
N ARG A 301 -9.19 5.61 11.93
CA ARG A 301 -8.78 6.26 13.19
C ARG A 301 -7.88 7.46 12.89
N LEU A 302 -6.85 7.28 12.07
CA LEU A 302 -5.91 8.34 11.72
C LEU A 302 -6.62 9.51 11.03
N LEU A 303 -7.41 9.21 9.99
CA LEU A 303 -8.22 10.21 9.28
C LEU A 303 -9.10 11.03 10.23
N PHE A 304 -9.77 10.36 11.16
CA PHE A 304 -10.64 11.03 12.12
C PHE A 304 -9.85 11.89 13.12
N ASN A 305 -8.72 11.40 13.63
CA ASN A 305 -7.91 12.15 14.60
C ASN A 305 -7.31 13.42 13.96
N GLU A 306 -6.76 13.31 12.75
CA GLU A 306 -6.25 14.47 12.00
C GLU A 306 -7.36 15.49 11.71
N PHE A 307 -8.56 15.01 11.37
CA PHE A 307 -9.72 15.87 11.19
C PHE A 307 -10.06 16.61 12.49
N GLU A 308 -10.10 15.91 13.64
CA GLU A 308 -10.40 16.53 14.93
C GLU A 308 -9.39 17.60 15.33
N GLU A 309 -8.10 17.35 15.08
CA GLU A 309 -7.04 18.31 15.35
C GLU A 309 -7.19 19.57 14.47
N ALA A 310 -7.42 19.38 13.16
CA ALA A 310 -7.69 20.45 12.21
C ALA A 310 -8.95 21.24 12.58
N PHE A 311 -10.04 20.53 12.86
CA PHE A 311 -11.33 21.08 13.22
C PHE A 311 -11.26 21.93 14.49
N GLY A 312 -10.48 21.50 15.49
CA GLY A 312 -10.28 22.19 16.75
C GLY A 312 -9.69 23.61 16.59
N LYS A 313 -8.88 23.82 15.55
CA LYS A 313 -8.23 25.11 15.23
C LYS A 313 -9.17 26.12 14.55
N LEU A 314 -10.31 25.66 14.04
CA LEU A 314 -11.25 26.53 13.30
C LEU A 314 -12.04 27.44 14.25
N THR A 315 -12.38 28.65 13.81
CA THR A 315 -13.21 29.59 14.58
C THR A 315 -14.65 29.69 14.08
N GLY A 316 -14.96 29.09 12.92
CA GLY A 316 -16.23 29.29 12.21
C GLY A 316 -16.25 30.63 11.45
N ASP A 317 -17.14 30.73 10.46
CA ASP A 317 -17.49 31.98 9.76
C ASP A 317 -18.91 31.89 9.15
N ASP A 318 -19.35 32.98 8.53
CA ASP A 318 -20.71 33.15 7.97
C ASP A 318 -20.80 32.70 6.49
N ARG A 319 -19.90 31.80 6.03
CA ARG A 319 -19.95 31.31 4.65
C ARG A 319 -21.25 30.57 4.36
N VAL A 320 -21.71 30.68 3.13
CA VAL A 320 -22.87 29.96 2.62
C VAL A 320 -22.44 29.23 1.36
N GLU A 321 -22.51 27.90 1.39
CA GLU A 321 -22.13 27.04 0.27
C GLU A 321 -22.89 25.72 0.41
N GLU A 322 -23.33 25.17 -0.72
CA GLU A 322 -23.89 23.82 -0.80
C GLU A 322 -22.92 22.95 -1.59
N LEU A 323 -22.47 21.83 -1.03
CA LEU A 323 -21.49 20.95 -1.66
C LEU A 323 -21.77 19.49 -1.33
N SER A 324 -21.11 18.59 -2.06
CA SER A 324 -21.24 17.16 -1.87
C SER A 324 -19.92 16.46 -1.62
N VAL A 325 -19.97 15.36 -0.88
CA VAL A 325 -18.83 14.46 -0.66
C VAL A 325 -19.25 13.05 -1.03
N ALA A 326 -18.51 12.41 -1.91
CA ALA A 326 -18.73 11.01 -2.29
C ALA A 326 -17.56 10.14 -1.82
N THR A 327 -17.89 9.02 -1.18
CA THR A 327 -16.91 8.00 -0.78
C THR A 327 -17.54 6.62 -0.78
N ALA A 328 -16.71 5.57 -0.66
CA ALA A 328 -17.19 4.21 -0.58
C ALA A 328 -17.68 3.84 0.83
N LYS A 329 -18.31 2.68 0.92
CA LYS A 329 -18.97 2.18 2.13
C LYS A 329 -18.08 2.13 3.37
N LEU A 330 -16.78 1.84 3.22
CA LEU A 330 -15.84 1.74 4.34
C LEU A 330 -15.69 3.10 5.07
N ALA A 331 -15.36 4.16 4.33
CA ALA A 331 -15.10 5.47 4.91
C ALA A 331 -16.37 6.30 5.17
N TYR A 332 -17.49 5.96 4.51
CA TYR A 332 -18.73 6.75 4.56
C TYR A 332 -19.20 7.14 5.98
N PRO A 333 -19.27 6.25 6.99
CA PRO A 333 -19.74 6.63 8.32
C PRO A 333 -18.88 7.70 8.99
N TYR A 334 -17.56 7.70 8.73
CA TYR A 334 -16.63 8.69 9.27
C TYR A 334 -16.71 9.99 8.48
N VAL A 335 -16.76 9.91 7.15
CA VAL A 335 -16.94 11.09 6.29
C VAL A 335 -18.25 11.82 6.60
N ASP A 336 -19.34 11.10 6.80
CA ASP A 336 -20.63 11.68 7.19
C ASP A 336 -20.55 12.36 8.56
N ARG A 337 -19.92 11.71 9.54
CA ARG A 337 -19.69 12.26 10.88
C ARG A 337 -18.88 13.56 10.82
N MET A 338 -17.79 13.58 10.06
CA MET A 338 -16.93 14.76 9.87
C MET A 338 -17.68 15.89 9.15
N ALA A 339 -18.43 15.58 8.10
CA ALA A 339 -19.25 16.55 7.37
C ALA A 339 -20.32 17.20 8.26
N ARG A 340 -21.02 16.42 9.09
CA ARG A 340 -22.00 16.96 10.06
C ARG A 340 -21.36 17.92 11.06
N ARG A 341 -20.18 17.58 11.59
CA ARG A 341 -19.43 18.46 12.48
C ARG A 341 -19.04 19.78 11.81
N MET A 342 -18.69 19.75 10.53
CA MET A 342 -18.45 20.97 9.76
C MET A 342 -19.72 21.81 9.64
N GLN A 343 -20.89 21.22 9.37
CA GLN A 343 -22.16 21.95 9.33
C GLN A 343 -22.57 22.54 10.68
N GLU A 344 -22.27 21.85 11.79
CA GLU A 344 -22.50 22.38 13.15
C GLU A 344 -21.67 23.65 13.42
N LYS A 345 -20.44 23.70 12.91
CA LYS A 345 -19.52 24.83 13.09
C LYS A 345 -19.73 25.96 12.09
N TYR A 346 -20.24 25.64 10.90
CA TYR A 346 -20.53 26.57 9.83
C TYR A 346 -22.00 26.42 9.38
N PRO A 347 -22.95 27.11 10.04
CA PRO A 347 -24.38 26.91 9.81
C PRO A 347 -24.87 27.22 8.39
N GLY A 348 -24.10 27.98 7.60
CA GLY A 348 -24.41 28.25 6.20
C GLY A 348 -23.87 27.20 5.23
N LEU A 349 -23.07 26.23 5.68
CA LEU A 349 -22.67 25.08 4.87
C LEU A 349 -23.78 24.03 4.85
N LYS A 350 -24.20 23.62 3.65
CA LYS A 350 -25.02 22.43 3.42
C LYS A 350 -24.15 21.38 2.73
N ILE A 351 -23.86 20.28 3.44
CA ILE A 351 -22.98 19.22 2.93
C ILE A 351 -23.79 17.94 2.74
N HIS A 352 -23.90 17.49 1.50
CA HIS A 352 -24.48 16.19 1.15
C HIS A 352 -23.40 15.12 1.16
N THR A 353 -23.68 13.98 1.76
CA THR A 353 -22.76 12.85 1.85
C THR A 353 -23.33 11.66 1.11
N TYR A 354 -22.59 11.14 0.13
CA TYR A 354 -23.02 10.04 -0.72
C TYR A 354 -22.16 8.80 -0.51
N CYS A 355 -22.81 7.71 -0.09
CA CYS A 355 -22.21 6.38 -0.03
C CYS A 355 -22.32 5.73 -1.41
N ILE A 356 -21.19 5.68 -2.13
CA ILE A 356 -21.13 5.08 -3.46
C ILE A 356 -21.00 3.56 -3.32
N ARG A 357 -21.94 2.82 -3.89
CA ARG A 357 -21.84 1.36 -4.00
C ARG A 357 -20.88 1.00 -5.13
N ASN A 358 -20.07 -0.02 -4.91
CA ASN A 358 -19.22 -0.57 -5.96
C ASN A 358 -20.06 -1.54 -6.80
N ASP A 359 -20.82 -1.05 -7.78
CA ASP A 359 -21.64 -1.91 -8.64
C ASP A 359 -20.75 -2.58 -9.71
N PHE A 360 -19.61 -1.95 -10.05
CA PHE A 360 -18.62 -2.47 -10.99
C PHE A 360 -17.91 -3.74 -10.48
N PHE A 361 -17.12 -3.69 -9.40
CA PHE A 361 -16.48 -4.88 -8.81
C PHE A 361 -17.44 -5.71 -7.95
N GLY A 362 -18.56 -5.13 -7.50
CA GLY A 362 -19.57 -5.77 -6.65
C GLY A 362 -19.59 -5.18 -5.23
N GLU A 363 -20.80 -5.11 -4.63
CA GLU A 363 -21.08 -4.34 -3.40
C GLU A 363 -20.28 -4.73 -2.15
N ARG A 364 -19.56 -5.85 -2.21
CA ARG A 364 -18.67 -6.33 -1.14
C ARG A 364 -17.32 -5.63 -1.15
N ILE A 365 -16.95 -4.98 -2.26
CA ILE A 365 -15.78 -4.14 -2.32
C ILE A 365 -16.17 -2.77 -1.75
N THR A 366 -15.62 -2.46 -0.57
CA THR A 366 -16.06 -1.31 0.24
C THR A 366 -15.08 -0.14 0.26
N VAL A 367 -13.89 -0.29 -0.32
CA VAL A 367 -12.83 0.72 -0.36
C VAL A 367 -13.05 1.74 -1.47
N SER A 368 -12.68 3.01 -1.22
CA SER A 368 -12.84 4.10 -2.20
C SER A 368 -11.92 3.96 -3.40
N GLY A 369 -10.72 3.39 -3.22
CA GLY A 369 -9.77 3.22 -4.32
C GLY A 369 -10.17 2.21 -5.40
N LEU A 370 -11.29 1.51 -5.22
CA LEU A 370 -11.86 0.61 -6.24
C LEU A 370 -13.20 1.10 -6.79
N ILE A 371 -13.63 2.33 -6.46
CA ILE A 371 -14.80 2.96 -7.05
C ILE A 371 -14.45 3.49 -8.44
N THR A 372 -15.27 3.14 -9.42
CA THR A 372 -15.09 3.55 -10.82
C THR A 372 -15.78 4.86 -11.13
N GLY A 373 -15.38 5.51 -12.24
CA GLY A 373 -16.08 6.69 -12.76
C GLY A 373 -17.54 6.35 -13.12
N GLN A 374 -17.78 5.16 -13.66
CA GLN A 374 -19.14 4.63 -13.90
C GLN A 374 -19.98 4.54 -12.63
N ASP A 375 -19.43 3.99 -11.53
CA ASP A 375 -20.16 3.86 -10.25
C ASP A 375 -20.59 5.24 -9.73
N LEU A 376 -19.70 6.24 -9.80
CA LEU A 376 -19.98 7.61 -9.42
C LEU A 376 -21.08 8.23 -10.29
N MET A 377 -20.90 8.22 -11.61
CA MET A 377 -21.85 8.83 -12.55
C MET A 377 -23.23 8.22 -12.43
N ALA A 378 -23.33 6.89 -12.37
CA ALA A 378 -24.60 6.18 -12.31
C ALA A 378 -25.40 6.50 -11.03
N GLN A 379 -24.72 6.75 -9.91
CA GLN A 379 -25.37 6.97 -8.62
C GLN A 379 -25.60 8.46 -8.31
N LEU A 380 -24.83 9.36 -8.91
CA LEU A 380 -24.87 10.80 -8.61
C LEU A 380 -25.62 11.65 -9.65
N LYS A 381 -25.85 11.15 -10.86
CA LYS A 381 -26.44 11.94 -11.97
C LYS A 381 -27.75 12.65 -11.64
N ASP A 382 -28.60 12.06 -10.80
CA ASP A 382 -29.91 12.60 -10.43
C ASP A 382 -29.95 13.11 -8.97
N GLN A 383 -28.79 13.37 -8.37
CA GLN A 383 -28.66 13.83 -6.98
C GLN A 383 -28.39 15.34 -6.88
N GLU A 384 -28.69 15.94 -5.72
CA GLU A 384 -28.38 17.35 -5.42
C GLU A 384 -26.88 17.51 -5.10
N LEU A 385 -26.06 17.84 -6.09
CA LEU A 385 -24.60 17.88 -5.90
C LEU A 385 -24.06 19.20 -5.34
N GLY A 386 -24.84 20.29 -5.40
CA GLY A 386 -24.39 21.62 -4.98
C GLY A 386 -23.40 22.25 -5.96
N GLU A 387 -22.52 23.10 -5.46
CA GLU A 387 -21.55 23.88 -6.24
C GLU A 387 -20.29 23.08 -6.64
N ARG A 388 -19.97 22.02 -5.89
CA ARG A 388 -18.83 21.13 -6.13
C ARG A 388 -18.98 19.79 -5.42
N LEU A 389 -18.37 18.77 -6.02
CA LEU A 389 -18.28 17.41 -5.49
C LEU A 389 -16.84 17.14 -5.00
N LEU A 390 -16.71 16.67 -3.78
CA LEU A 390 -15.45 16.23 -3.19
C LEU A 390 -15.33 14.71 -3.31
N ILE A 391 -14.21 14.24 -3.86
CA ILE A 391 -13.86 12.81 -3.92
C ILE A 391 -12.46 12.57 -3.34
N PRO A 392 -12.18 11.43 -2.69
CA PRO A 392 -10.84 11.11 -2.23
C PRO A 392 -9.89 10.83 -3.40
N CYS A 393 -8.63 11.25 -3.27
CA CYS A 393 -7.60 11.10 -4.30
C CYS A 393 -7.33 9.66 -4.69
N ASN A 394 -7.54 8.71 -3.78
CA ASN A 394 -7.32 7.30 -4.04
C ASN A 394 -8.32 6.66 -5.02
N MET A 395 -9.42 7.36 -5.39
CA MET A 395 -10.29 6.94 -6.51
C MET A 395 -9.63 7.11 -7.89
N LEU A 396 -8.57 7.91 -7.96
CA LEU A 396 -7.84 8.23 -9.18
C LEU A 396 -6.49 7.54 -9.19
N LYS A 397 -5.94 7.35 -10.39
CA LYS A 397 -4.56 6.88 -10.56
C LYS A 397 -3.59 7.88 -9.90
N MET A 398 -2.51 7.36 -9.35
CA MET A 398 -1.38 8.17 -8.90
C MET A 398 -0.89 9.02 -10.10
N ASP A 399 -0.79 10.33 -9.87
CA ASP A 399 -0.33 11.36 -10.83
C ASP A 399 -1.19 11.62 -12.08
N GLU A 400 -2.35 10.99 -12.22
CA GLU A 400 -3.26 11.23 -13.34
C GLU A 400 -4.72 11.43 -12.88
N ASP A 401 -5.45 12.29 -13.58
CA ASP A 401 -6.89 12.56 -13.35
C ASP A 401 -7.77 11.50 -14.04
N ILE A 402 -7.47 10.21 -13.80
CA ILE A 402 -8.17 9.10 -14.46
C ILE A 402 -8.56 8.03 -13.44
N PHE A 403 -9.82 7.58 -13.49
CA PHE A 403 -10.37 6.48 -12.72
C PHE A 403 -9.85 5.12 -13.22
N LEU A 404 -10.17 4.04 -12.50
CA LEU A 404 -9.76 2.67 -12.85
C LEU A 404 -10.34 2.17 -14.18
N ASP A 405 -11.51 2.67 -14.57
CA ASP A 405 -12.25 2.30 -15.78
C ASP A 405 -12.01 3.29 -16.93
N ASP A 406 -10.85 3.96 -16.93
CA ASP A 406 -10.36 4.89 -17.95
C ASP A 406 -11.18 6.17 -18.19
N PHE A 407 -12.26 6.39 -17.43
CA PHE A 407 -12.90 7.69 -17.39
C PHE A 407 -11.96 8.74 -16.78
N THR A 408 -11.89 9.89 -17.43
CA THR A 408 -11.19 11.07 -16.90
C THR A 408 -12.04 11.79 -15.88
N LEU A 409 -11.40 12.51 -14.96
CA LEU A 409 -12.08 13.37 -14.00
C LEU A 409 -12.99 14.40 -14.68
N ASP A 410 -12.55 14.93 -15.82
CA ASP A 410 -13.29 15.93 -16.59
C ASP A 410 -14.54 15.33 -17.23
N GLU A 411 -14.47 14.11 -17.78
CA GLU A 411 -15.67 13.41 -18.30
C GLU A 411 -16.71 13.13 -17.22
N VAL A 412 -16.27 12.78 -16.00
CA VAL A 412 -17.17 12.57 -14.86
C VAL A 412 -17.77 13.90 -14.40
N ALA A 413 -16.97 14.97 -14.31
CA ALA A 413 -17.43 16.31 -13.95
C ALA A 413 -18.45 16.85 -14.97
N ASP A 414 -18.18 16.67 -16.27
CA ASP A 414 -19.09 17.04 -17.35
C ASP A 414 -20.38 16.22 -17.30
N THR A 415 -20.31 14.92 -17.02
CA THR A 415 -21.52 14.09 -16.93
C THR A 415 -22.41 14.47 -15.75
N LEU A 416 -21.79 14.79 -14.61
CA LEU A 416 -22.49 15.20 -13.38
C LEU A 416 -22.86 16.70 -13.37
N GLN A 417 -22.36 17.48 -14.34
CA GLN A 417 -22.54 18.93 -14.42
C GLN A 417 -22.11 19.65 -13.13
N VAL A 418 -21.08 19.14 -12.45
CA VAL A 418 -20.55 19.69 -11.20
C VAL A 418 -19.02 19.63 -11.21
N PRO A 419 -18.32 20.70 -10.78
CA PRO A 419 -16.88 20.66 -10.57
C PRO A 419 -16.51 19.60 -9.53
N ILE A 420 -15.42 18.88 -9.77
CA ILE A 420 -14.90 17.87 -8.83
C ILE A 420 -13.58 18.35 -8.24
N ASP A 421 -13.51 18.41 -6.91
CA ASP A 421 -12.29 18.67 -6.15
C ASP A 421 -11.77 17.36 -5.52
N ILE A 422 -10.45 17.18 -5.61
CA ILE A 422 -9.77 16.01 -5.08
C ILE A 422 -9.35 16.29 -3.64
N VAL A 423 -9.81 15.46 -2.70
CA VAL A 423 -9.37 15.46 -1.31
C VAL A 423 -8.17 14.54 -1.17
N LYS A 424 -7.05 15.07 -0.67
CA LYS A 424 -5.86 14.28 -0.32
C LYS A 424 -6.13 13.39 0.90
N SER A 425 -5.14 12.57 1.28
CA SER A 425 -5.33 11.46 2.22
C SER A 425 -5.58 11.86 3.69
N SER A 426 -5.29 13.10 4.11
CA SER A 426 -5.36 13.47 5.53
C SER A 426 -6.71 14.06 5.96
N GLY A 427 -7.02 13.97 7.26
CA GLY A 427 -8.19 14.62 7.85
C GLY A 427 -8.15 16.15 7.77
N GLN A 428 -6.94 16.72 7.79
CA GLN A 428 -6.72 18.16 7.57
C GLN A 428 -7.04 18.56 6.12
N ASP A 429 -6.69 17.73 5.15
CA ASP A 429 -7.05 17.96 3.74
C ASP A 429 -8.55 17.90 3.52
N PHE A 430 -9.27 17.03 4.23
CA PHE A 430 -10.73 17.02 4.22
C PHE A 430 -11.32 18.35 4.69
N VAL A 431 -10.81 18.89 5.80
CA VAL A 431 -11.21 20.23 6.29
C VAL A 431 -10.88 21.31 5.25
N ASN A 432 -9.66 21.31 4.70
CA ASN A 432 -9.23 22.30 3.72
C ASN A 432 -10.07 22.26 2.43
N ALA A 433 -10.41 21.06 1.97
CA ALA A 433 -11.27 20.85 0.81
C ALA A 433 -12.67 21.40 1.07
N ILE A 434 -13.30 21.05 2.21
CA ILE A 434 -14.61 21.62 2.58
C ILE A 434 -14.55 23.16 2.63
N LEU A 435 -13.47 23.72 3.17
CA LEU A 435 -13.33 25.18 3.30
C LEU A 435 -12.87 25.90 2.03
N GLY A 436 -12.57 25.16 0.95
CA GLY A 436 -12.17 25.73 -0.34
C GLY A 436 -10.74 26.29 -0.36
N ILE A 437 -9.89 25.89 0.60
CA ILE A 437 -8.53 26.41 0.78
C ILE A 437 -7.58 25.83 -0.28
N ASP A 438 -7.65 24.52 -0.52
CA ASP A 438 -6.77 23.79 -1.47
C ASP A 438 -7.63 23.03 -2.52
N THR A 439 -8.20 23.78 -3.46
CA THR A 439 -9.07 23.25 -4.53
C THR A 439 -8.33 23.18 -5.85
N ARG A 440 -8.78 22.32 -6.79
CA ARG A 440 -8.23 22.23 -8.15
C ARG A 440 -8.25 23.61 -8.83
N ARG A 441 -9.34 24.36 -8.61
CA ARG A 441 -9.52 25.76 -9.04
C ARG A 441 -8.45 26.74 -8.51
N ASN A 442 -7.92 26.51 -7.31
CA ASN A 442 -6.84 27.34 -6.76
C ASN A 442 -5.46 26.92 -7.31
N ARG A 443 -5.24 25.63 -7.56
CA ARG A 443 -3.98 25.10 -8.13
C ARG A 443 -3.77 25.50 -9.59
N ASP A 444 -4.82 25.45 -10.41
CA ASP A 444 -4.79 25.91 -11.81
C ASP A 444 -4.46 27.41 -11.94
N LYS A 445 -4.85 28.21 -10.93
CA LYS A 445 -4.52 29.64 -10.86
C LYS A 445 -3.11 29.93 -10.36
N GLN A 446 -2.45 28.98 -9.71
CA GLN A 446 -1.13 29.16 -9.07
C GLN A 446 0.02 28.44 -9.79
N ASN A 447 -0.21 27.72 -10.90
CA ASN A 447 0.83 26.93 -11.60
C ASN A 447 1.59 25.97 -10.66
N VAL A 448 0.91 25.42 -9.65
CA VAL A 448 1.52 24.49 -8.69
C VAL A 448 1.41 23.08 -9.26
N LYS A 449 2.55 22.41 -9.48
CA LYS A 449 2.58 20.98 -9.87
C LYS A 449 1.88 20.15 -8.81
N ASP A 450 1.11 19.16 -9.26
CA ASP A 450 0.35 18.27 -8.40
C ASP A 450 1.30 17.47 -7.49
N ARG A 451 1.33 17.83 -6.21
CA ARG A 451 2.05 17.09 -5.17
C ARG A 451 1.01 16.28 -4.41
N ARG A 452 0.63 15.13 -4.97
CA ARG A 452 -0.33 14.21 -4.36
C ARG A 452 0.25 13.45 -3.18
N ILE A 453 1.55 13.57 -2.92
CA ILE A 453 2.22 13.05 -1.73
C ILE A 453 3.28 14.07 -1.28
N GLU A 454 3.15 14.61 -0.06
CA GLU A 454 4.32 14.82 0.81
C GLU A 454 4.35 13.55 1.65
N SER A 455 5.32 12.69 1.37
CA SER A 455 5.45 11.38 2.01
C SER A 455 5.79 11.57 3.47
N VAL A 456 5.16 10.77 4.32
CA VAL A 456 5.77 10.30 5.58
C VAL A 456 6.88 9.33 5.22
#